data_AF-I2GNJ2-F1
#
_entry.id   AF-I2GNJ2-F1
#
_cell.length_a   1.000
_cell.length_b   1.000
_cell.length_c   1.000
_cell.angle_alpha   90.00
_cell.angle_beta   90.00
_cell.angle_gamma   90.00
#
_symmetry.space_group_name_H-M   'P 1'
#
loop_
_entity.id
_entity.type
_entity.pdbx_description
1 polymer ?
#
loop_
_entity_poly.entity_id
_entity_poly.type
_entity_poly.pdbx_seq_one_letter_code
_entity_poly.pdbx_strand_id
1 'polypeptide(L)'
;MPAADAVLVFNEKSPTYPNLYEMIQGRLAGVTVTREGATQARSYKVFIRGVGSFKSGMQPLYLMDGVPIQDPDGTALMYFNSSDIERIELLKNAGTAGMYGVRGGNGVIAFYTRSKRSMQGSAKPKSGMTPIQFIGYPSVQREFYVPRYDTEVATSAISGPVDHRDVLYWKPLMQTDSQGRSQLRFPLSDVVRTVRIVIQGVTADGRPVSGVQLIQVQ
;
A
#
# COMPACT_ATOMS: atom_id res chain seq x y z
N MET A 1 13.13 -4.97 -2.10
CA MET A 1 11.79 -4.86 -2.72
C MET A 1 11.81 -5.66 -4.02
N PRO A 2 10.72 -6.36 -4.41
CA PRO A 2 10.69 -6.98 -5.73
C PRO A 2 10.77 -5.88 -6.79
N ALA A 3 11.74 -6.00 -7.70
CA ALA A 3 11.94 -5.03 -8.77
C ALA A 3 10.76 -5.06 -9.76
N ALA A 4 10.31 -3.89 -10.21
CA ALA A 4 9.29 -3.81 -11.25
C ALA A 4 9.76 -4.47 -12.55
N ASP A 5 8.82 -5.02 -13.32
CA ASP A 5 9.13 -5.72 -14.58
C ASP A 5 9.45 -4.76 -15.73
N ALA A 6 8.94 -3.53 -15.65
CA ALA A 6 9.35 -2.41 -16.51
C ALA A 6 9.13 -1.08 -15.78
N VAL A 7 9.99 -0.10 -16.09
CA VAL A 7 9.92 1.25 -15.53
C VAL A 7 10.03 2.27 -16.67
N LEU A 8 9.10 3.22 -16.71
CA LEU A 8 9.17 4.40 -17.57
C LEU A 8 9.39 5.63 -16.68
N VAL A 9 10.37 6.46 -17.03
CA VAL A 9 10.67 7.70 -16.30
C VAL A 9 10.46 8.87 -17.23
N PHE A 10 9.80 9.90 -16.73
CA PHE A 10 9.43 11.10 -17.45
C PHE A 10 10.10 12.31 -16.81
N ASN A 11 10.58 13.23 -17.64
CA ASN A 11 11.20 14.50 -17.25
C ASN A 11 10.59 15.65 -18.05
N GLU A 12 11.08 16.87 -17.85
CA GLU A 12 10.59 18.09 -18.53
C GLU A 12 10.70 18.04 -20.06
N LYS A 13 11.56 17.17 -20.61
CA LYS A 13 11.75 16.99 -22.06
C LYS A 13 10.90 15.86 -22.64
N SER A 14 10.11 15.19 -21.80
CA SER A 14 9.27 14.08 -22.24
C SER A 14 8.04 14.59 -22.98
N PRO A 15 7.56 13.87 -24.01
CA PRO A 15 6.35 14.25 -24.73
C PRO A 15 5.14 14.30 -23.80
N THR A 16 4.26 15.27 -24.02
CA THR A 16 2.99 15.40 -23.29
C THR A 16 1.95 14.46 -23.89
N TYR A 17 1.14 13.84 -23.03
CA TYR A 17 0.07 12.94 -23.43
C TYR A 17 -1.31 13.52 -23.10
N PRO A 18 -2.33 13.30 -23.92
CA PRO A 18 -3.70 13.70 -23.61
C PRO A 18 -4.27 13.04 -22.34
N ASN A 19 -3.82 11.83 -22.01
CA ASN A 19 -4.20 11.10 -20.80
C ASN A 19 -3.17 10.00 -20.48
N LEU A 20 -3.32 9.34 -19.33
CA LEU A 20 -2.36 8.32 -18.90
C LEU A 20 -2.45 7.00 -19.68
N TYR A 21 -3.59 6.67 -20.32
CA TYR A 21 -3.69 5.47 -21.17
C TYR A 21 -2.79 5.61 -22.40
N GLU A 22 -2.83 6.77 -23.04
CA GLU A 22 -1.98 7.09 -24.19
C GLU A 22 -0.52 7.19 -23.79
N MET A 23 -0.23 7.54 -22.53
CA MET A 23 1.13 7.58 -22.00
C MET A 23 1.78 6.20 -21.86
N ILE A 24 1.00 5.14 -21.60
CA ILE A 24 1.51 3.75 -21.53
C ILE A 24 1.39 2.99 -22.86
N GLN A 25 0.64 3.53 -23.82
CA GLN A 25 0.38 2.88 -25.10
C GLN A 25 1.67 2.66 -25.89
N GLY A 26 1.96 1.39 -26.20
CA GLY A 26 3.14 1.00 -26.99
C GLY A 26 4.48 1.21 -26.30
N ARG A 27 4.50 1.63 -25.03
CA ARG A 27 5.74 1.88 -24.27
C ARG A 27 6.13 0.78 -23.31
N LEU A 28 5.19 -0.10 -22.99
CA LEU A 28 5.37 -1.19 -22.04
C LEU A 28 5.24 -2.54 -22.77
N ALA A 29 6.28 -3.37 -22.69
CA ALA A 29 6.28 -4.67 -23.36
C ALA A 29 5.19 -5.60 -22.80
N GLY A 30 4.35 -6.13 -23.69
CA GLY A 30 3.22 -6.99 -23.33
C GLY A 30 2.03 -6.25 -22.73
N VAL A 31 1.99 -4.91 -22.83
CA VAL A 31 0.81 -4.10 -22.50
C VAL A 31 0.15 -3.64 -23.78
N THR A 32 -1.12 -4.03 -23.95
CA THR A 32 -1.95 -3.59 -25.07
C THR A 32 -2.99 -2.60 -24.55
N VAL A 33 -3.04 -1.43 -25.17
CA VAL A 33 -4.03 -0.39 -24.88
C VAL A 33 -4.92 -0.23 -26.11
N THR A 34 -6.21 -0.50 -25.94
CA THR A 34 -7.23 -0.39 -26.98
C THR A 34 -8.18 0.72 -26.61
N ARG A 35 -8.48 1.62 -27.56
CA ARG A 35 -9.51 2.64 -27.40
C ARG A 35 -10.85 2.07 -27.86
N GLU A 36 -11.88 2.20 -27.04
CA GLU A 36 -13.27 1.82 -27.38
C GLU A 36 -14.15 3.08 -27.52
N GLY A 37 -15.09 3.05 -28.47
CA GLY A 37 -16.11 4.07 -28.68
C GLY A 37 -15.80 5.12 -29.78
N ALA A 38 -16.81 5.39 -30.63
CA ALA A 38 -16.79 6.43 -31.68
C ALA A 38 -17.57 7.71 -31.30
N THR A 39 -18.39 7.67 -30.22
CA THR A 39 -19.34 8.73 -29.87
C THR A 39 -19.20 9.17 -28.41
N GLN A 40 -18.79 10.43 -28.21
CA GLN A 40 -18.83 11.28 -26.99
C GLN A 40 -18.19 10.79 -25.67
N ALA A 41 -18.13 9.50 -25.37
CA ALA A 41 -17.43 8.93 -24.23
C ALA A 41 -16.38 7.94 -24.76
N ARG A 42 -15.15 8.42 -24.98
CA ARG A 42 -14.01 7.57 -25.30
C ARG A 42 -13.68 6.76 -24.04
N SER A 43 -13.52 5.46 -24.15
CA SER A 43 -12.99 4.60 -23.08
C SER A 43 -11.74 3.87 -23.56
N TYR A 44 -10.93 3.38 -22.63
CA TYR A 44 -9.75 2.56 -22.92
C TYR A 44 -9.85 1.22 -22.19
N LYS A 45 -9.39 0.18 -22.86
CA LYS A 45 -9.15 -1.14 -22.26
C LYS A 45 -7.66 -1.42 -22.30
N VAL A 46 -7.12 -1.83 -21.17
CA VAL A 46 -5.71 -2.21 -21.04
C VAL A 46 -5.60 -3.68 -20.69
N PHE A 47 -4.70 -4.38 -21.36
CA PHE A 47 -4.42 -5.80 -21.14
C PHE A 47 -2.93 -6.01 -20.95
N ILE A 48 -2.57 -6.84 -19.96
CA ILE A 48 -1.19 -7.23 -19.68
C ILE A 48 -1.04 -8.72 -20.03
N ARG A 49 -0.03 -9.06 -20.85
CA ARG A 49 0.24 -10.40 -21.43
C ARG A 49 -0.74 -10.85 -22.54
N GLY A 50 -1.33 -9.88 -23.24
CA GLY A 50 -2.24 -10.16 -24.35
C GLY A 50 -3.66 -10.49 -23.92
N VAL A 51 -4.51 -10.77 -24.90
CA VAL A 51 -5.97 -10.93 -24.72
C VAL A 51 -6.32 -12.40 -24.47
N GLY A 52 -6.62 -12.76 -23.23
CA GLY A 52 -7.25 -14.05 -22.90
C GLY A 52 -8.75 -14.08 -23.21
N SER A 53 -9.38 -12.91 -23.31
CA SER A 53 -10.73 -12.70 -23.84
C SER A 53 -10.98 -11.18 -23.87
N PHE A 54 -11.63 -10.66 -24.92
CA PHE A 54 -12.05 -9.24 -24.96
C PHE A 54 -13.20 -8.92 -23.99
N LYS A 55 -13.62 -9.89 -23.16
CA LYS A 55 -14.66 -9.68 -22.16
C LYS A 55 -14.16 -8.79 -21.02
N SER A 56 -15.01 -7.85 -20.61
CA SER A 56 -14.80 -6.69 -19.72
C SER A 56 -14.11 -6.92 -18.34
N GLY A 57 -13.68 -8.14 -17.99
CA GLY A 57 -13.18 -8.48 -16.65
C GLY A 57 -11.66 -8.54 -16.47
N MET A 58 -10.86 -8.22 -17.50
CA MET A 58 -9.41 -8.48 -17.52
C MET A 58 -8.53 -7.22 -17.37
N GLN A 59 -9.08 -6.08 -16.93
CA GLN A 59 -8.29 -4.87 -16.71
C GLN A 59 -7.28 -5.05 -15.57
N PRO A 60 -6.08 -4.44 -15.67
CA PRO A 60 -5.09 -4.46 -14.61
C PRO A 60 -5.53 -3.58 -13.43
N LEU A 61 -4.87 -3.76 -12.29
CA LEU A 61 -4.97 -2.83 -11.17
C LEU A 61 -4.13 -1.59 -11.47
N TYR A 62 -4.74 -0.41 -11.40
CA TYR A 62 -4.02 0.85 -11.48
C TYR A 62 -3.74 1.39 -10.08
N LEU A 63 -2.53 1.89 -9.85
CA LEU A 63 -2.16 2.60 -8.63
C LEU A 63 -1.71 4.02 -8.96
N MET A 64 -2.11 4.99 -8.14
CA MET A 64 -1.55 6.34 -8.09
C MET A 64 -0.86 6.52 -6.75
N ASP A 65 0.46 6.66 -6.75
CA ASP A 65 1.28 6.82 -5.54
C ASP A 65 0.97 5.74 -4.47
N GLY A 66 0.73 4.51 -4.92
CA GLY A 66 0.40 3.36 -4.07
C GLY A 66 -1.09 3.25 -3.68
N VAL A 67 -1.94 4.15 -4.14
CA VAL A 67 -3.40 4.12 -3.91
C VAL A 67 -4.12 3.50 -5.12
N PRO A 68 -4.99 2.50 -4.95
CA PRO A 68 -5.69 1.88 -6.06
C PRO A 68 -6.73 2.82 -6.68
N ILE A 69 -6.72 2.92 -8.00
CA ILE A 69 -7.75 3.62 -8.79
C ILE A 69 -8.79 2.61 -9.24
N GLN A 70 -10.07 2.97 -9.06
CA GLN A 70 -11.18 2.22 -9.63
C GLN A 70 -11.47 2.74 -11.04
N ASP A 71 -11.38 1.85 -12.02
CA ASP A 71 -11.58 2.17 -13.43
C ASP A 71 -12.55 1.19 -14.12
N PRO A 72 -13.82 1.11 -13.65
CA PRO A 72 -14.78 0.16 -14.19
C PRO A 72 -15.07 0.40 -15.68
N ASP A 73 -15.07 1.66 -16.10
CA ASP A 73 -15.50 2.09 -17.43
C ASP A 73 -14.35 2.40 -18.39
N GLY A 74 -13.09 2.33 -17.95
CA GLY A 74 -11.93 2.65 -18.79
C GLY A 74 -11.77 4.15 -19.04
N THR A 75 -12.19 4.99 -18.09
CA THR A 75 -12.19 6.45 -18.19
C THR A 75 -11.44 7.13 -17.06
N ALA A 76 -11.18 6.42 -15.95
CA ALA A 76 -10.65 7.01 -14.73
C ALA A 76 -9.28 7.68 -14.97
N LEU A 77 -8.42 7.07 -15.79
CA LEU A 77 -7.09 7.61 -16.04
C LEU A 77 -7.07 8.83 -16.99
N MET A 78 -8.23 9.21 -17.56
CA MET A 78 -8.35 10.45 -18.34
C MET A 78 -8.45 11.69 -17.46
N TYR A 79 -8.83 11.53 -16.19
CA TYR A 79 -8.97 12.64 -15.25
C TYR A 79 -7.66 13.06 -14.60
N PHE A 80 -6.56 12.35 -14.91
CA PHE A 80 -5.22 12.67 -14.41
C PHE A 80 -4.40 13.38 -15.47
N ASN A 81 -3.61 14.34 -15.03
CA ASN A 81 -2.72 15.08 -15.91
C ASN A 81 -1.42 14.28 -16.15
N SER A 82 -1.03 14.14 -17.42
CA SER A 82 0.21 13.42 -17.78
C SER A 82 1.48 14.17 -17.39
N SER A 83 1.45 15.51 -17.27
CA SER A 83 2.61 16.30 -16.86
C SER A 83 3.05 16.01 -15.43
N ASP A 84 2.11 15.58 -14.59
CA ASP A 84 2.33 15.39 -13.17
C ASP A 84 3.00 14.04 -12.88
N ILE A 85 3.11 13.16 -13.88
CA ILE A 85 3.71 11.84 -13.71
C ILE A 85 5.23 11.91 -13.86
N GLU A 86 5.93 11.39 -12.85
CA GLU A 86 7.37 11.23 -12.82
C GLU A 86 7.78 9.87 -13.38
N ARG A 87 7.09 8.81 -12.96
CA ARG A 87 7.41 7.45 -13.39
C ARG A 87 6.21 6.52 -13.39
N ILE A 88 6.30 5.49 -14.20
CA ILE A 88 5.33 4.41 -14.30
C ILE A 88 6.07 3.09 -14.08
N GLU A 89 5.52 2.22 -13.24
CA GLU A 89 5.98 0.86 -13.04
C GLU A 89 4.94 -0.13 -13.52
N LEU A 90 5.44 -1.20 -14.13
CA LEU A 90 4.64 -2.34 -14.54
C LEU A 90 5.03 -3.56 -13.71
N LEU A 91 4.04 -4.19 -13.11
CA LEU A 91 4.18 -5.45 -12.38
C LEU A 91 3.31 -6.49 -13.07
N LYS A 92 3.93 -7.41 -13.80
CA LYS A 92 3.29 -8.51 -14.51
C LYS A 92 3.40 -9.79 -13.70
N ASN A 93 4.58 -10.05 -13.13
CA ASN A 93 4.93 -11.34 -12.54
C ASN A 93 4.22 -11.64 -11.23
N ALA A 94 3.94 -12.93 -10.98
CA ALA A 94 3.12 -13.35 -9.84
C ALA A 94 3.74 -12.93 -8.50
N GLY A 95 5.08 -12.89 -8.39
CA GLY A 95 5.77 -12.43 -7.19
C GLY A 95 5.69 -10.92 -6.95
N THR A 96 5.55 -10.11 -8.00
CA THR A 96 5.53 -8.63 -7.90
C THR A 96 4.08 -8.11 -7.82
N ALA A 97 3.19 -8.65 -8.65
CA ALA A 97 1.78 -8.30 -8.69
C ALA A 97 0.96 -8.98 -7.58
N GLY A 98 1.37 -10.16 -7.11
CA GLY A 98 0.68 -10.93 -6.07
C GLY A 98 0.61 -10.22 -4.71
N MET A 99 1.48 -9.24 -4.46
CA MET A 99 1.41 -8.37 -3.27
C MET A 99 0.10 -7.58 -3.19
N TYR A 100 -0.58 -7.35 -4.32
CA TYR A 100 -1.85 -6.62 -4.40
C TYR A 100 -3.08 -7.56 -4.43
N GLY A 101 -2.88 -8.85 -4.09
CA GLY A 101 -3.94 -9.85 -3.99
C GLY A 101 -4.60 -10.18 -5.33
N VAL A 102 -5.86 -10.64 -5.28
CA VAL A 102 -6.63 -11.09 -6.47
C VAL A 102 -6.73 -9.99 -7.53
N ARG A 103 -6.80 -8.71 -7.12
CA ARG A 103 -6.88 -7.56 -8.03
C ARG A 103 -5.60 -7.37 -8.84
N GLY A 104 -4.45 -7.75 -8.30
CA GLY A 104 -3.17 -7.77 -9.01
C GLY A 104 -2.99 -8.96 -9.95
N GLY A 105 -3.93 -9.92 -9.99
CA GLY A 105 -3.81 -11.13 -10.81
C GLY A 105 -3.71 -10.85 -12.32
N ASN A 106 -4.34 -9.77 -12.79
CA ASN A 106 -4.26 -9.29 -14.17
C ASN A 106 -3.05 -8.37 -14.43
N GLY A 107 -2.15 -8.24 -13.44
CA GLY A 107 -1.04 -7.30 -13.42
C GLY A 107 -1.41 -5.94 -12.83
N VAL A 108 -0.37 -5.14 -12.55
CA VAL A 108 -0.48 -3.83 -11.91
C VAL A 108 0.29 -2.79 -12.72
N ILE A 109 -0.31 -1.62 -12.91
CA ILE A 109 0.35 -0.44 -13.47
C ILE A 109 0.31 0.65 -12.40
N ALA A 110 1.48 0.99 -11.88
CA ALA A 110 1.65 1.97 -10.82
C ALA A 110 2.24 3.26 -11.36
N PHE A 111 1.52 4.36 -11.21
CA PHE A 111 1.92 5.69 -11.61
C PHE A 111 2.37 6.48 -10.37
N TYR A 112 3.43 7.26 -10.52
CA TYR A 112 4.01 8.04 -9.43
C TYR A 112 4.15 9.50 -9.85
N THR A 113 3.70 10.40 -8.98
CA THR A 113 3.63 11.83 -9.28
C THR A 113 4.94 12.56 -8.91
N ARG A 114 5.31 13.60 -9.68
CA ARG A 114 6.53 14.40 -9.49
C ARG A 114 6.56 15.14 -8.16
N SER A 115 5.38 15.54 -7.69
CA SER A 115 5.26 16.18 -6.40
C SER A 115 4.55 15.20 -5.49
N LYS A 116 5.21 14.76 -4.40
CA LYS A 116 4.55 14.18 -3.23
C LYS A 116 3.64 15.20 -2.51
N ARG A 117 2.99 16.12 -3.25
CA ARG A 117 1.89 16.92 -2.75
C ARG A 117 0.70 16.00 -2.66
N SER A 118 0.69 15.28 -1.54
CA SER A 118 -0.48 15.15 -0.70
C SER A 118 -1.79 15.15 -1.48
N MET A 119 -2.27 13.97 -1.84
CA MET A 119 -3.71 13.71 -2.00
C MET A 119 -4.48 13.86 -0.67
N GLN A 120 -3.90 14.57 0.33
CA GLN A 120 -4.55 15.14 1.50
C GLN A 120 -4.77 16.67 1.36
N GLY A 121 -4.38 17.30 0.25
CA GLY A 121 -4.48 18.75 0.05
C GLY A 121 -5.69 19.19 -0.78
N SER A 122 -6.84 19.34 -0.12
CA SER A 122 -7.80 20.43 -0.35
C SER A 122 -8.08 20.88 -1.81
N ALA A 123 -8.46 19.97 -2.69
CA ALA A 123 -9.35 20.35 -3.79
C ALA A 123 -10.73 20.64 -3.17
N LYS A 124 -11.08 21.92 -2.97
CA LYS A 124 -12.45 22.30 -2.60
C LYS A 124 -13.39 21.68 -3.65
N PRO A 125 -14.26 20.71 -3.29
CA PRO A 125 -15.17 20.13 -4.24
C PRO A 125 -16.07 21.25 -4.75
N LYS A 126 -16.16 21.40 -6.08
CA LYS A 126 -17.18 22.27 -6.67
C LYS A 126 -18.54 21.79 -6.17
N SER A 127 -19.35 22.74 -5.70
CA SER A 127 -20.66 22.49 -5.09
C SER A 127 -21.50 21.55 -5.99
N GLY A 128 -21.81 20.35 -5.49
CA GLY A 128 -22.56 19.31 -6.21
C GLY A 128 -21.85 17.96 -6.37
N MET A 129 -20.57 17.83 -6.02
CA MET A 129 -19.85 16.55 -6.02
C MET A 129 -19.81 15.91 -4.64
N THR A 130 -20.22 14.64 -4.56
CA THR A 130 -19.97 13.77 -3.41
C THR A 130 -18.47 13.58 -3.23
N PRO A 131 -17.90 13.88 -2.04
CA PRO A 131 -16.49 13.62 -1.80
C PRO A 131 -16.23 12.12 -1.89
N ILE A 132 -15.25 11.74 -2.71
CA ILE A 132 -14.75 10.38 -2.80
C ILE A 132 -14.15 10.04 -1.43
N GLN A 133 -14.79 9.11 -0.71
CA GLN A 133 -14.23 8.57 0.52
C GLN A 133 -13.12 7.57 0.14
N PHE A 134 -11.88 7.91 0.50
CA PHE A 134 -10.75 7.01 0.34
C PHE A 134 -10.86 5.86 1.34
N ILE A 135 -11.50 4.76 0.93
CA ILE A 135 -11.55 3.51 1.68
C ILE A 135 -10.23 2.78 1.42
N GLY A 136 -9.23 2.90 2.31
CA GLY A 136 -7.99 2.13 2.10
C GLY A 136 -6.95 2.21 3.21
N TYR A 137 -6.77 3.38 3.82
CA TYR A 137 -5.91 3.51 4.98
C TYR A 137 -6.76 4.10 6.10
N PRO A 138 -6.95 3.42 7.24
CA PRO A 138 -7.38 4.14 8.42
C PRO A 138 -6.32 5.21 8.67
N SER A 139 -6.67 6.48 8.46
CA SER A 139 -5.84 7.63 8.85
C SER A 139 -5.63 7.68 10.37
N VAL A 140 -6.42 6.90 11.09
CA VAL A 140 -6.30 6.64 12.52
C VAL A 140 -5.33 5.49 12.71
N GLN A 141 -4.18 5.76 13.34
CA GLN A 141 -3.34 4.70 13.87
C GLN A 141 -4.25 3.80 14.72
N ARG A 142 -4.34 2.50 14.39
CA ARG A 142 -5.06 1.55 15.24
C ARG A 142 -4.33 1.50 16.58
N GLU A 143 -4.85 2.22 17.55
CA GLU A 143 -4.50 2.03 18.95
C GLU A 143 -5.16 0.73 19.39
N PHE A 144 -4.34 -0.32 19.53
CA PHE A 144 -4.83 -1.57 20.11
C PHE A 144 -5.03 -1.34 21.61
N TYR A 145 -6.10 -1.90 22.18
CA TYR A 145 -6.32 -1.82 23.61
C TYR A 145 -5.15 -2.46 24.37
N VAL A 146 -4.46 -1.65 25.18
CA VAL A 146 -3.42 -2.11 26.11
C VAL A 146 -3.99 -1.96 27.52
N PRO A 147 -4.07 -3.04 28.32
CA PRO A 147 -4.41 -2.92 29.73
C PRO A 147 -3.42 -2.03 30.45
N ARG A 148 -3.92 -1.29 31.42
CA ARG A 148 -3.09 -0.55 32.36
C ARG A 148 -2.55 -1.54 33.38
N TYR A 149 -1.25 -1.80 33.34
CA TYR A 149 -0.54 -2.61 34.35
C TYR A 149 0.00 -1.74 35.49
N ASP A 150 -0.19 -0.44 35.36
CA ASP A 150 0.08 0.59 36.33
C ASP A 150 -0.99 0.53 37.42
N THR A 151 -0.73 -0.32 38.39
CA THR A 151 -0.97 -0.03 39.80
C THR A 151 -0.16 -1.02 40.61
N GLU A 152 0.54 -0.50 41.61
CA GLU A 152 0.97 -1.25 42.78
C GLU A 152 -0.30 -1.83 43.46
N VAL A 153 -0.92 -2.84 42.85
CA VAL A 153 -1.92 -3.64 43.52
C VAL A 153 -1.13 -4.59 44.39
N ALA A 154 -0.96 -4.12 45.63
CA ALA A 154 -0.67 -4.87 46.83
C ALA A 154 -0.74 -6.39 46.63
N THR A 155 0.40 -7.03 46.91
CA THR A 155 0.73 -8.31 47.53
C THR A 155 -0.37 -9.27 48.06
N SER A 156 -1.63 -9.16 47.65
CA SER A 156 -2.77 -9.84 48.27
C SER A 156 -3.91 -10.10 47.27
N ALA A 157 -3.65 -10.79 46.18
CA ALA A 157 -4.65 -11.65 45.53
C ALA A 157 -3.97 -12.56 44.49
N ILE A 158 -3.84 -13.84 44.82
CA ILE A 158 -3.49 -14.92 43.88
C ILE A 158 -4.68 -15.23 42.91
N SER A 159 -5.62 -14.28 42.73
CA SER A 159 -6.87 -14.54 42.00
C SER A 159 -7.32 -13.32 41.21
N GLY A 160 -6.53 -12.97 40.19
CA GLY A 160 -7.02 -12.27 39.00
C GLY A 160 -7.39 -13.29 37.92
N PRO A 161 -8.27 -12.97 36.95
CA PRO A 161 -8.50 -13.82 35.79
C PRO A 161 -7.17 -14.07 35.05
N VAL A 162 -6.81 -15.34 34.84
CA VAL A 162 -5.56 -15.73 34.15
C VAL A 162 -5.53 -15.09 32.75
N ASP A 163 -4.45 -14.37 32.43
CA ASP A 163 -4.35 -13.68 31.15
C ASP A 163 -3.97 -14.63 29.99
N HIS A 164 -4.98 -15.01 29.20
CA HIS A 164 -4.84 -15.95 28.08
C HIS A 164 -4.51 -15.30 26.73
N ARG A 165 -4.36 -13.97 26.66
CA ARG A 165 -4.28 -13.24 25.38
C ARG A 165 -3.02 -13.56 24.58
N ASP A 166 -3.16 -13.56 23.26
CA ASP A 166 -2.06 -13.86 22.33
C ASP A 166 -1.18 -12.64 22.00
N VAL A 167 -1.72 -11.42 22.15
CA VAL A 167 -1.00 -10.16 21.95
C VAL A 167 -1.12 -9.32 23.22
N LEU A 168 -0.01 -9.23 23.95
CA LEU A 168 0.06 -8.56 25.25
C LEU A 168 0.57 -7.11 25.15
N TYR A 169 1.29 -6.81 24.07
CA TYR A 169 1.98 -5.55 23.90
C TYR A 169 2.20 -5.22 22.43
N TRP A 170 1.95 -3.96 22.07
CA TRP A 170 2.17 -3.44 20.74
C TRP A 170 2.75 -2.02 20.81
N LYS A 171 3.96 -1.83 20.28
CA LYS A 171 4.62 -0.51 20.18
C LYS A 171 5.06 -0.28 18.74
N PRO A 172 4.27 0.44 17.92
CA PRO A 172 4.53 0.57 16.48
C PRO A 172 5.70 1.51 16.18
N LEU A 173 6.07 2.37 17.13
CA LEU A 173 7.16 3.31 16.99
C LEU A 173 8.20 3.09 18.10
N MET A 174 9.39 2.65 17.71
CA MET A 174 10.54 2.48 18.58
C MET A 174 11.72 3.22 17.96
N GLN A 175 12.18 4.27 18.64
CA GLN A 175 13.37 5.01 18.23
C GLN A 175 14.58 4.44 18.97
N THR A 176 15.72 4.37 18.29
CA THR A 176 17.02 4.05 18.88
C THR A 176 17.70 5.32 19.36
N ASP A 177 18.54 5.19 20.39
CA ASP A 177 19.42 6.26 20.83
C ASP A 177 20.54 6.55 19.80
N SER A 178 21.40 7.52 20.09
CA SER A 178 22.54 7.89 19.26
C SER A 178 23.60 6.78 19.12
N GLN A 179 23.49 5.70 19.90
CA GLN A 179 24.34 4.51 19.84
C GLN A 179 23.64 3.33 19.16
N GLY A 180 22.46 3.53 18.57
CA GLY A 180 21.68 2.50 17.88
C GLY A 180 20.99 1.49 18.81
N ARG A 181 20.92 1.76 20.12
CA ARG A 181 20.30 0.88 21.11
C ARG A 181 18.89 1.35 21.42
N SER A 182 18.01 0.41 21.76
CA SER A 182 16.68 0.71 22.24
C SER A 182 16.22 -0.39 23.17
N GLN A 183 15.61 -0.03 24.30
CA GLN A 183 15.12 -0.98 25.30
C GLN A 183 13.60 -0.98 25.28
N LEU A 184 13.02 -2.18 25.31
CA LEU A 184 11.58 -2.39 25.41
C LEU A 184 11.28 -3.17 26.69
N ARG A 185 10.29 -2.69 27.45
CA ARG A 185 9.71 -3.41 28.58
C ARG A 185 8.25 -3.67 28.27
N PHE A 186 7.81 -4.90 28.43
CA PHE A 186 6.45 -5.33 28.18
C PHE A 186 6.06 -6.45 29.16
N PRO A 187 4.78 -6.57 29.49
CA PRO A 187 4.27 -7.62 30.38
C PRO A 187 4.24 -8.98 29.67
N LEU A 188 4.40 -10.05 30.46
CA LEU A 188 4.32 -11.44 30.00
C LEU A 188 2.96 -12.05 30.35
N SER A 189 2.61 -13.15 29.69
CA SER A 189 1.38 -13.91 29.98
C SER A 189 1.56 -14.66 31.29
N ASP A 190 0.48 -14.80 32.05
CA ASP A 190 0.43 -15.65 33.26
C ASP A 190 0.40 -17.15 32.91
N VAL A 191 0.24 -17.50 31.64
CA VAL A 191 0.26 -18.88 31.15
C VAL A 191 1.67 -19.24 30.69
N VAL A 192 2.22 -20.33 31.22
CA VAL A 192 3.50 -20.91 30.79
C VAL A 192 3.42 -21.23 29.29
N ARG A 193 4.08 -20.41 28.47
CA ARG A 193 4.11 -20.58 27.01
C ARG A 193 5.39 -19.99 26.42
N THR A 194 5.72 -20.43 25.21
CA THR A 194 6.76 -19.81 24.41
C THR A 194 6.19 -18.62 23.67
N VAL A 195 6.66 -17.42 23.98
CA VAL A 195 6.28 -16.17 23.31
C VAL A 195 7.25 -15.89 22.17
N ARG A 196 6.70 -15.56 21.00
CA ARG A 196 7.47 -15.12 19.83
C ARG A 196 7.51 -13.60 19.76
N ILE A 197 8.68 -13.04 19.96
CA ILE A 197 8.97 -11.61 19.80
C ILE A 197 9.41 -11.39 18.36
N VAL A 198 8.73 -10.47 17.67
CA VAL A 198 9.05 -10.07 16.31
C VAL A 198 9.32 -8.57 16.31
N ILE A 199 10.53 -8.18 15.89
CA ILE A 199 10.92 -6.79 15.69
C ILE A 199 11.07 -6.60 14.18
N GLN A 200 10.30 -5.68 13.61
CA GLN A 200 10.37 -5.33 12.19
C GLN A 200 10.47 -3.82 12.06
N GLY A 201 11.31 -3.33 11.15
CA GLY A 201 11.50 -1.90 10.95
C GLY A 201 12.30 -1.56 9.72
N VAL A 202 12.54 -0.26 9.54
CA VAL A 202 13.38 0.30 8.49
C VAL A 202 14.31 1.31 9.14
N THR A 203 15.60 1.18 8.86
CA THR A 203 16.65 2.11 9.30
C THR A 203 16.51 3.48 8.63
N ALA A 204 17.18 4.51 9.17
CA ALA A 204 17.12 5.87 8.61
C ALA A 204 17.62 5.97 7.16
N ASP A 205 18.52 5.08 6.75
CA ASP A 205 19.03 4.92 5.39
C ASP A 205 18.15 4.00 4.50
N GLY A 206 16.98 3.59 4.98
CA GLY A 206 16.00 2.85 4.19
C GLY A 206 16.24 1.34 4.12
N ARG A 207 17.18 0.79 4.89
CA ARG A 207 17.43 -0.67 4.93
C ARG A 207 16.42 -1.35 5.86
N PRO A 208 15.72 -2.41 5.41
CA PRO A 208 14.80 -3.15 6.26
C PRO A 208 15.56 -3.97 7.32
N VAL A 209 15.00 -4.05 8.52
CA VAL A 209 15.50 -4.88 9.62
C VAL A 209 14.38 -5.76 10.16
N SER A 210 14.70 -7.02 10.44
CA SER A 210 13.78 -7.98 11.05
C SER A 210 14.55 -8.87 12.02
N GLY A 211 14.01 -9.07 13.22
CA GLY A 211 14.54 -9.96 14.24
C GLY A 211 13.43 -10.75 14.88
N VAL A 212 13.64 -12.05 15.08
CA VAL A 212 12.68 -12.93 15.74
C VAL A 212 13.38 -13.65 16.87
N GLN A 213 12.81 -13.59 18.07
CA GLN A 213 13.31 -14.29 19.25
C GLN A 213 12.16 -15.04 19.91
N LEU A 214 12.44 -16.27 20.36
CA LEU A 214 11.54 -17.04 21.21
C LEU A 214 11.99 -16.91 22.65
N ILE A 215 11.05 -16.59 23.54
CA ILE A 215 11.28 -16.56 24.99
C ILE A 215 10.29 -17.50 25.64
N GLN A 216 10.79 -18.43 26.46
CA GLN A 216 9.95 -19.27 27.28
C GLN A 216 9.60 -18.50 28.57
N VAL A 217 8.31 -18.29 28.79
CA VAL A 217 7.81 -17.74 30.06
C VAL A 217 7.66 -18.92 31.03
N GLN A 218 8.39 -18.86 32.14
CA GLN A 218 8.36 -19.86 33.22
C GLN A 218 7.53 -19.36 34.38
#